data_AF-A0A1G8ZYN4-F1
#
_entry.id   AF-A0A1G8ZYN4-F1
#
_cell.length_a   1.000
_cell.length_b   1.000
_cell.length_c   1.000
_cell.angle_alpha   90.00
_cell.angle_beta   90.00
_cell.angle_gamma   90.00
#
_symmetry.space_group_name_H-M   'P 1'
#
loop_
_entity.id
_entity.type
_entity.pdbx_description
1 polymer ?
#
loop_
_entity_poly.entity_id
_entity_poly.type
_entity_poly.pdbx_seq_one_letter_code
_entity_poly.pdbx_strand_id
1 'polypeptide(L)'
;MKKILLFNFLLISILNPALAQEKYMDIQSKVKTAEKAYSFSDPNYKFLRNMFTGFGKSEKLSLANLSKDNVGVAIVLSDLSSKLVVSPAKYTFDNNKINISAIRSKTTGGLSEDMKEYVQKYLYKMEEVGSTKLFRSLVLNKPKTEGVFAQNATEFIVNEPNTLSFVRGDEDWMYIVSIDNEYKTLENPRIIMYAFKISISGKDIFNTENSIDDMEKRRITRVANEKAEKEKSPLFHDFRTDEIRELLKELVMKEPFKSNQELQKHIEKLDTKITRFNLKDYAAQFNYFLTLNFSTFKKKDQFEINELLNIQHLSAHALADYYVSQGNYDQAVAFYKKAAFEFPYEVSSGTTFIKDMERIIYDLSKSCYKAGRKDEAYGYLLGLIIDSQNNETLATKDLKSYLLHEKEDNRKFAADLDRAMKTIKPSANGYSFTFIFRNKEVFFYPLMAKSLEEYQQQIKNSEIYNYLTQ
;
A
#
# COMPACT_ATOMS: atom_id res chain seq x y z
N MET A 1 -4.35 14.32 18.20
CA MET A 1 -3.58 13.21 18.82
C MET A 1 -2.96 12.20 17.83
N LYS A 2 -3.14 12.33 16.50
CA LYS A 2 -2.54 11.41 15.52
C LYS A 2 -1.17 11.84 14.96
N LYS A 3 -0.79 13.13 15.08
CA LYS A 3 0.59 13.60 14.77
C LYS A 3 1.64 13.16 15.82
N ILE A 4 1.22 12.56 16.94
CA ILE A 4 2.12 11.99 17.96
C ILE A 4 2.65 10.60 17.56
N LEU A 5 2.02 9.89 16.61
CA LEU A 5 2.51 8.56 16.21
C LEU A 5 3.67 8.61 15.21
N LEU A 6 3.67 9.51 14.22
CA LEU A 6 4.81 9.59 13.28
C LEU A 6 6.07 10.18 13.96
N PHE A 7 5.90 11.13 14.87
CA PHE A 7 7.05 11.71 15.60
C PHE A 7 7.64 10.76 16.66
N ASN A 8 6.86 9.80 17.16
CA ASN A 8 7.39 8.71 17.99
C ASN A 8 8.14 7.63 17.20
N PHE A 9 7.95 7.53 15.88
CA PHE A 9 8.50 6.42 15.09
C PHE A 9 9.94 6.62 14.63
N LEU A 10 10.38 7.87 14.45
CA LEU A 10 11.81 8.18 14.34
C LEU A 10 12.56 7.90 15.65
N LEU A 11 11.86 7.83 16.78
CA LEU A 11 12.40 7.52 18.11
C LEU A 11 12.47 6.02 18.45
N ILE A 12 11.71 5.12 17.80
CA ILE A 12 11.77 3.67 18.13
C ILE A 12 13.11 3.04 17.72
N SER A 13 13.71 3.48 16.60
CA SER A 13 15.10 3.15 16.26
C SER A 13 16.14 3.80 17.19
N ILE A 14 15.74 4.78 18.01
CA ILE A 14 16.61 5.48 18.98
C ILE A 14 16.48 4.87 20.39
N LEU A 15 15.39 4.16 20.69
CA LEU A 15 15.12 3.63 22.03
C LEU A 15 15.92 2.37 22.40
N ASN A 16 16.52 1.66 21.44
CA ASN A 16 17.36 0.49 21.75
C ASN A 16 18.44 0.24 20.68
N PRO A 17 19.44 1.14 20.55
CA PRO A 17 20.48 1.03 19.52
C PRO A 17 21.28 -0.27 19.60
N ALA A 18 21.44 -0.83 20.80
CA ALA A 18 22.07 -2.13 21.00
C ALA A 18 21.29 -3.28 20.33
N LEU A 19 19.96 -3.26 20.40
CA LEU A 19 19.12 -4.28 19.76
C LEU A 19 19.15 -4.18 18.23
N ALA A 20 19.26 -2.96 17.68
CA ALA A 20 19.37 -2.73 16.24
C ALA A 20 20.72 -3.20 15.66
N GLN A 21 21.73 -3.43 16.50
CA GLN A 21 23.04 -3.95 16.08
C GLN A 21 23.05 -5.46 15.89
N GLU A 22 22.12 -6.20 16.50
CA GLU A 22 21.98 -7.64 16.34
C GLU A 22 21.62 -7.98 14.88
N LYS A 23 22.23 -9.04 14.34
CA LYS A 23 21.97 -9.51 12.98
C LYS A 23 21.86 -11.03 12.95
N TYR A 24 21.02 -11.55 12.06
CA TYR A 24 20.93 -13.00 11.86
C TYR A 24 22.30 -13.62 11.50
N MET A 25 23.15 -12.85 10.82
CA MET A 25 24.52 -13.28 10.48
C MET A 25 25.33 -13.71 11.70
N ASP A 26 25.08 -13.13 12.87
CA ASP A 26 25.82 -13.43 14.11
C ASP A 26 25.45 -14.82 14.67
N ILE A 27 24.26 -15.32 14.33
CA ILE A 27 23.75 -16.63 14.78
C ILE A 27 23.70 -17.68 13.68
N GLN A 28 23.99 -17.31 12.43
CA GLN A 28 23.80 -18.17 11.26
C GLN A 28 24.55 -19.50 11.37
N SER A 29 25.77 -19.50 11.94
CA SER A 29 26.56 -20.72 12.14
C SER A 29 25.87 -21.68 13.11
N LYS A 30 25.35 -21.19 14.24
CA LYS A 30 24.61 -21.99 15.22
C LYS A 30 23.35 -22.60 14.62
N VAL A 31 22.60 -21.82 13.83
CA VAL A 31 21.39 -22.30 13.14
C VAL A 31 21.71 -23.37 12.11
N LYS A 32 22.77 -23.19 11.31
CA LYS A 32 23.24 -24.21 10.35
C LYS A 32 23.69 -25.50 11.06
N THR A 33 24.37 -25.39 12.20
CA THR A 33 24.77 -26.56 12.99
C THR A 33 23.55 -27.30 13.53
N ALA A 34 22.57 -26.58 14.07
CA ALA A 34 21.33 -27.16 14.58
C ALA A 34 20.52 -27.87 13.47
N GLU A 35 20.42 -27.28 12.27
CA GLU A 35 19.74 -27.91 11.12
C GLU A 35 20.42 -29.21 10.69
N LYS A 36 21.76 -29.25 10.66
CA LYS A 36 22.55 -30.43 10.27
C LYS A 36 22.52 -31.56 11.30
N ALA A 37 22.09 -31.31 12.53
CA ALA A 37 21.98 -32.33 13.56
C ALA A 37 20.84 -33.33 13.29
N TYR A 38 19.89 -32.97 12.41
CA TYR A 38 18.73 -33.80 12.09
C TYR A 38 18.93 -34.61 10.81
N SER A 39 18.41 -35.84 10.80
CA SER A 39 18.53 -36.73 9.65
C SER A 39 17.70 -36.26 8.46
N PHE A 40 18.30 -36.31 7.26
CA PHE A 40 17.58 -36.13 5.99
C PHE A 40 16.46 -37.17 5.77
N SER A 41 16.51 -38.30 6.48
CA SER A 41 15.47 -39.33 6.43
C SER A 41 14.27 -39.04 7.34
N ASP A 42 14.34 -38.00 8.20
CA ASP A 42 13.18 -37.57 8.99
C ASP A 42 12.10 -37.02 8.05
N PRO A 43 10.83 -37.48 8.15
CA PRO A 43 9.77 -37.05 7.24
C PRO A 43 9.48 -35.54 7.30
N ASN A 44 9.85 -34.89 8.41
CA ASN A 44 9.68 -33.45 8.60
C ASN A 44 10.92 -32.63 8.20
N TYR A 45 12.03 -33.27 7.83
CA TYR A 45 13.26 -32.57 7.42
C TYR A 45 13.02 -31.64 6.22
N LYS A 46 12.19 -32.06 5.26
CA LYS A 46 11.80 -31.21 4.12
C LYS A 46 11.17 -29.88 4.54
N PHE A 47 10.41 -29.86 5.63
CA PHE A 47 9.77 -28.64 6.12
C PHE A 47 10.77 -27.72 6.81
N LEU A 48 11.66 -28.29 7.63
CA LEU A 48 12.79 -27.56 8.19
C LEU A 48 13.61 -26.91 7.06
N ARG A 49 13.94 -27.68 6.03
CA ARG A 49 14.72 -27.17 4.90
C ARG A 49 14.00 -26.07 4.13
N ASN A 50 12.69 -26.18 3.96
CA ASN A 50 11.87 -25.15 3.34
C ASN A 50 11.85 -23.87 4.18
N MET A 51 11.68 -23.96 5.51
CA MET A 51 11.74 -22.79 6.40
C MET A 51 13.12 -22.11 6.35
N PHE A 52 14.20 -22.90 6.37
CA PHE A 52 15.56 -22.38 6.30
C PHE A 52 15.87 -21.72 4.96
N THR A 53 15.47 -22.36 3.86
CA THR A 53 15.66 -21.81 2.52
C THR A 53 14.79 -20.57 2.31
N GLY A 54 13.54 -20.59 2.79
CA GLY A 54 12.61 -19.47 2.74
C GLY A 54 13.16 -18.26 3.48
N PHE A 55 13.56 -18.43 4.74
CA PHE A 55 14.19 -17.37 5.54
C PHE A 55 15.46 -16.82 4.86
N GLY A 56 16.31 -17.70 4.31
CA GLY A 56 17.57 -17.30 3.66
C GLY A 56 17.39 -16.51 2.36
N LYS A 57 16.31 -16.74 1.62
CA LYS A 57 15.95 -16.01 0.38
C LYS A 57 15.11 -14.76 0.64
N SER A 58 14.44 -14.71 1.78
CA SER A 58 13.55 -13.60 2.14
C SER A 58 14.31 -12.32 2.45
N GLU A 59 13.70 -11.19 2.14
CA GLU A 59 14.19 -9.87 2.48
C GLU A 59 13.59 -9.38 3.80
N LYS A 60 13.85 -8.12 4.16
CA LYS A 60 13.20 -7.50 5.31
C LYS A 60 11.69 -7.43 5.06
N LEU A 61 10.92 -7.98 6.00
CA LEU A 61 9.46 -7.93 5.94
C LEU A 61 8.97 -6.48 5.90
N SER A 62 7.82 -6.22 5.28
CA SER A 62 7.19 -4.89 5.39
C SER A 62 6.61 -4.68 6.80
N LEU A 63 6.63 -3.44 7.30
CA LEU A 63 6.02 -3.10 8.60
C LEU A 63 4.53 -3.44 8.63
N ALA A 64 3.82 -3.27 7.50
CA ALA A 64 2.41 -3.63 7.38
C ALA A 64 2.14 -5.12 7.60
N ASN A 65 3.07 -6.00 7.21
CA ASN A 65 2.95 -7.44 7.45
C ASN A 65 3.44 -7.84 8.84
N LEU A 66 4.44 -7.13 9.39
CA LEU A 66 4.88 -7.30 10.78
C LEU A 66 3.75 -6.98 11.78
N SER A 67 2.98 -5.92 11.53
CA SER A 67 1.94 -5.45 12.45
C SER A 67 0.61 -6.23 12.40
N LYS A 68 0.62 -7.49 11.92
CA LYS A 68 -0.56 -8.36 11.86
C LYS A 68 -0.40 -9.56 12.79
N ASP A 69 -1.50 -10.03 13.37
CA ASP A 69 -1.54 -11.34 14.04
C ASP A 69 -1.40 -12.45 12.98
N ASN A 70 -0.61 -13.48 13.26
CA ASN A 70 -0.45 -14.63 12.37
C ASN A 70 -0.59 -15.95 13.14
N VAL A 71 -1.16 -16.96 12.50
CA VAL A 71 -1.11 -18.35 12.94
C VAL A 71 -0.29 -19.16 11.93
N GLY A 72 0.51 -20.09 12.43
CA GLY A 72 1.51 -20.75 11.60
C GLY A 72 1.97 -22.07 12.18
N VAL A 73 3.17 -22.47 11.80
CA VAL A 73 3.86 -23.64 12.36
C VAL A 73 5.29 -23.29 12.77
N ALA A 74 5.82 -24.06 13.71
CA ALA A 74 7.16 -23.90 14.25
C ALA A 74 7.88 -25.25 14.38
N ILE A 75 9.20 -25.23 14.33
CA ILE A 75 10.08 -26.36 14.61
C ILE A 75 11.11 -25.89 15.63
N VAL A 76 11.20 -26.60 16.77
CA VAL A 76 12.22 -26.37 17.80
C VAL A 76 13.39 -27.28 17.50
N LEU A 77 14.58 -26.70 17.29
CA LEU A 77 15.80 -27.41 16.85
C LEU A 77 16.73 -27.81 17.99
N SER A 78 16.31 -27.62 19.24
CA SER A 78 17.11 -27.88 20.43
C SER A 78 16.49 -28.87 21.41
N ASP A 79 15.40 -29.54 21.01
CA ASP A 79 14.90 -30.65 21.81
C ASP A 79 15.89 -31.81 21.71
N LEU A 80 16.19 -32.46 22.85
CA LEU A 80 17.02 -33.68 22.95
C LEU A 80 16.46 -34.88 22.15
N SER A 81 15.33 -34.69 21.47
CA SER A 81 14.71 -35.61 20.53
C SER A 81 15.46 -35.60 19.20
N SER A 82 15.89 -36.77 18.73
CA SER A 82 16.44 -36.94 17.38
C SER A 82 15.40 -36.77 16.26
N LYS A 83 14.12 -36.61 16.60
CA LYS A 83 13.02 -36.43 15.65
C LYS A 83 12.57 -34.98 15.59
N LEU A 84 12.30 -34.50 14.38
CA LEU A 84 11.71 -33.19 14.13
C LEU A 84 10.22 -33.18 14.41
N VAL A 85 9.78 -32.28 15.28
CA VAL A 85 8.36 -32.07 15.59
C VAL A 85 7.93 -30.71 15.06
N VAL A 86 7.00 -30.71 14.10
CA VAL A 86 6.33 -29.50 13.65
C VAL A 86 5.17 -29.21 14.59
N SER A 87 5.20 -28.07 15.25
CA SER A 87 4.18 -27.62 16.20
C SER A 87 3.38 -26.45 15.63
N PRO A 88 2.13 -26.22 16.06
CA PRO A 88 1.41 -24.98 15.76
C PRO A 88 2.15 -23.76 16.33
N ALA A 89 1.97 -22.60 15.72
CA ALA A 89 2.60 -21.37 16.14
C ALA A 89 1.64 -20.18 16.11
N LYS A 90 1.92 -19.18 16.96
CA LYS A 90 1.21 -17.90 16.99
C LYS A 90 2.21 -16.75 17.02
N TYR A 91 1.92 -15.74 16.21
CA TYR A 91 2.51 -14.41 16.27
C TYR A 91 1.41 -13.41 16.60
N THR A 92 1.63 -12.56 17.59
CA THR A 92 0.66 -11.55 18.03
C THR A 92 1.32 -10.19 18.07
N PHE A 93 0.69 -9.19 17.48
CA PHE A 93 1.12 -7.80 17.52
C PHE A 93 0.05 -6.94 18.18
N ASP A 94 0.37 -6.36 19.33
CA ASP A 94 -0.54 -5.47 20.06
C ASP A 94 0.24 -4.34 20.75
N ASN A 95 -0.28 -3.12 20.65
CA ASN A 95 0.34 -1.93 21.27
C ASN A 95 1.86 -1.79 21.02
N ASN A 96 2.29 -2.01 19.77
CA ASN A 96 3.70 -2.01 19.34
C ASN A 96 4.59 -3.02 20.08
N LYS A 97 3.99 -4.06 20.66
CA LYS A 97 4.69 -5.19 21.27
C LYS A 97 4.34 -6.47 20.53
N ILE A 98 5.26 -7.42 20.59
CA ILE A 98 5.17 -8.68 19.87
C ILE A 98 5.18 -9.84 20.88
N ASN A 99 4.43 -10.89 20.55
CA ASN A 99 4.64 -12.21 21.11
C ASN A 99 4.79 -13.26 20.00
N ILE A 100 5.82 -14.12 20.11
CA ILE A 100 6.07 -15.22 19.19
C ILE A 100 6.10 -16.51 20.01
N SER A 101 5.25 -17.47 19.66
CA SER A 101 5.10 -18.69 20.45
C SER A 101 4.94 -19.92 19.59
N ALA A 102 5.78 -20.93 19.85
CA ALA A 102 5.53 -22.30 19.44
C ALA A 102 4.57 -22.94 20.47
N ILE A 103 3.43 -23.42 20.00
CA ILE A 103 2.34 -23.90 20.84
C ILE A 103 2.49 -25.40 21.08
N ARG A 104 2.53 -25.78 22.36
CA ARG A 104 2.57 -27.18 22.80
C ARG A 104 1.48 -27.46 23.83
N SER A 105 1.14 -28.72 23.98
CA SER A 105 0.22 -29.16 25.02
C SER A 105 0.84 -28.94 26.40
N LYS A 106 0.12 -28.22 27.28
CA LYS A 106 0.52 -28.01 28.68
C LYS A 106 0.50 -29.31 29.50
N THR A 107 -0.28 -30.30 29.08
CA THR A 107 -0.45 -31.58 29.80
C THR A 107 0.50 -32.66 29.33
N THR A 108 0.80 -32.72 28.03
CA THR A 108 1.62 -33.81 27.46
C THR A 108 3.03 -33.38 27.06
N GLY A 109 3.31 -32.06 27.05
CA GLY A 109 4.59 -31.51 26.55
C GLY A 109 4.80 -31.66 25.02
N GLY A 110 3.95 -32.43 24.33
CA GLY A 110 3.95 -32.68 22.89
C GLY A 110 2.71 -32.14 22.19
N LEU A 111 2.33 -32.77 21.08
CA LEU A 111 1.15 -32.38 20.28
C LEU A 111 -0.09 -33.17 20.71
N SER A 112 -1.20 -32.48 20.99
CA SER A 112 -2.52 -33.12 21.07
C SER A 112 -3.02 -33.52 19.68
N GLU A 113 -4.10 -34.32 19.61
CA GLU A 113 -4.70 -34.69 18.32
C GLU A 113 -5.18 -33.47 17.52
N ASP A 114 -5.84 -32.50 18.16
CA ASP A 114 -6.23 -31.23 17.52
C ASP A 114 -5.01 -30.46 16.96
N MET A 115 -3.84 -30.56 17.59
CA MET A 115 -2.59 -29.97 17.10
C MET A 115 -2.01 -30.74 15.91
N LYS A 116 -2.03 -32.07 15.95
CA LYS A 116 -1.58 -32.91 14.83
C LYS A 116 -2.43 -32.68 13.59
N GLU A 117 -3.75 -32.59 13.73
CA GLU A 117 -4.68 -32.28 12.64
C GLU A 117 -4.37 -30.92 12.01
N TYR A 118 -4.22 -29.88 12.85
CA TYR A 118 -3.84 -28.54 12.40
C TYR A 118 -2.53 -28.57 11.62
N VAL A 119 -1.48 -29.20 12.15
CA VAL A 119 -0.17 -29.25 11.50
C VAL A 119 -0.25 -30.02 10.19
N GLN A 120 -0.94 -31.17 10.16
CA GLN A 120 -1.11 -31.94 8.93
C GLN A 120 -1.80 -31.11 7.84
N LYS A 121 -2.90 -30.42 8.18
CA LYS A 121 -3.59 -29.55 7.23
C LYS A 121 -2.71 -28.37 6.83
N TYR A 122 -1.99 -27.73 7.76
CA TYR A 122 -1.12 -26.60 7.43
C TYR A 122 0.00 -26.97 6.44
N LEU A 123 0.52 -28.18 6.55
CA LEU A 123 1.65 -28.64 5.73
C LEU A 123 1.22 -29.23 4.38
N TYR A 124 0.03 -29.81 4.29
CA TYR A 124 -0.39 -30.61 3.13
C TYR A 124 -1.73 -30.23 2.50
N LYS A 125 -2.58 -29.51 3.24
CA LYS A 125 -3.96 -29.16 2.87
C LYS A 125 -4.31 -27.78 3.43
N MET A 126 -3.56 -26.78 3.00
CA MET A 126 -3.66 -25.43 3.58
C MET A 126 -5.10 -24.88 3.51
N GLU A 127 -5.83 -25.26 2.46
CA GLU A 127 -7.25 -25.03 2.20
C GLU A 127 -8.22 -25.71 3.17
N GLU A 128 -7.74 -26.55 4.09
CA GLU A 128 -8.58 -27.16 5.12
C GLU A 128 -8.25 -26.63 6.52
N VAL A 129 -7.17 -25.85 6.70
CA VAL A 129 -6.66 -25.41 8.01
C VAL A 129 -7.71 -24.67 8.85
N GLY A 130 -8.52 -23.82 8.22
CA GLY A 130 -9.51 -22.97 8.88
C GLY A 130 -10.67 -23.76 9.49
N SER A 131 -10.87 -25.00 9.02
CA SER A 131 -11.86 -25.92 9.59
C SER A 131 -11.41 -26.53 10.92
N THR A 132 -10.12 -26.49 11.24
CA THR A 132 -9.60 -27.13 12.44
C THR A 132 -10.01 -26.38 13.70
N LYS A 133 -10.33 -27.14 14.74
CA LYS A 133 -10.70 -26.58 16.05
C LYS A 133 -9.58 -25.73 16.63
N LEU A 134 -8.32 -26.17 16.45
CA LEU A 134 -7.18 -25.43 16.95
C LEU A 134 -6.97 -24.09 16.24
N PHE A 135 -7.17 -24.02 14.92
CA PHE A 135 -7.05 -22.75 14.19
C PHE A 135 -7.97 -21.68 14.80
N ARG A 136 -9.24 -22.01 15.05
CA ARG A 136 -10.21 -21.09 15.69
C ARG A 136 -9.72 -20.63 17.06
N SER A 137 -9.19 -21.55 17.87
CA SER A 137 -8.64 -21.22 19.19
C SER A 137 -7.42 -20.29 19.10
N LEU A 138 -6.50 -20.53 18.16
CA LEU A 138 -5.29 -19.71 17.98
C LEU A 138 -5.60 -18.32 17.42
N VAL A 139 -6.62 -18.20 16.59
CA VAL A 139 -7.08 -16.90 16.06
C VAL A 139 -7.65 -16.03 17.17
N LEU A 140 -8.48 -16.60 18.05
CA LEU A 140 -9.11 -15.87 19.16
C LEU A 140 -8.18 -15.59 20.34
N ASN A 141 -7.17 -16.45 20.54
CA ASN A 141 -6.23 -16.29 21.63
C ASN A 141 -5.26 -15.13 21.35
N LYS A 142 -5.24 -14.16 22.28
CA LYS A 142 -4.29 -13.05 22.29
C LYS A 142 -3.37 -13.17 23.51
N PRO A 143 -2.23 -13.87 23.38
CA PRO A 143 -1.26 -13.94 24.45
C PRO A 143 -0.73 -12.54 24.77
N LYS A 144 -0.31 -12.34 26.03
CA LYS A 144 0.27 -11.08 26.48
C LYS A 144 1.53 -10.77 25.66
N THR A 145 1.58 -9.58 25.08
CA THR A 145 2.71 -9.10 24.27
C THR A 145 3.68 -8.30 25.12
N GLU A 146 4.90 -8.78 25.26
CA GLU A 146 5.97 -8.12 26.03
C GLU A 146 7.20 -7.79 25.18
N GLY A 147 7.34 -8.43 24.01
CA GLY A 147 8.49 -8.26 23.14
C GLY A 147 8.54 -6.88 22.50
N VAL A 148 9.71 -6.25 22.58
CA VAL A 148 10.01 -5.00 21.87
C VAL A 148 10.72 -5.34 20.57
N PHE A 149 10.65 -4.44 19.57
CA PHE A 149 11.34 -4.67 18.31
C PHE A 149 12.17 -3.47 17.86
N ALA A 150 13.23 -3.77 17.13
CA ALA A 150 14.05 -2.84 16.39
C ALA A 150 14.16 -3.33 14.93
N GLN A 151 14.84 -2.57 14.09
CA GLN A 151 15.13 -2.98 12.72
C GLN A 151 16.55 -2.63 12.33
N ASN A 152 17.12 -3.43 11.44
CA ASN A 152 18.34 -3.12 10.72
C ASN A 152 18.03 -3.04 9.21
N ALA A 153 19.06 -3.08 8.36
CA ALA A 153 18.88 -3.01 6.92
C ALA A 153 18.17 -4.27 6.34
N THR A 154 18.36 -5.44 6.96
CA THR A 154 18.00 -6.75 6.39
C THR A 154 16.86 -7.47 7.10
N GLU A 155 16.55 -7.12 8.36
CA GLU A 155 15.48 -7.76 9.13
C GLU A 155 14.90 -6.85 10.24
N PHE A 156 13.76 -7.28 10.80
CA PHE A 156 13.34 -6.85 12.13
C PHE A 156 13.95 -7.77 13.20
N ILE A 157 14.30 -7.17 14.34
CA ILE A 157 14.78 -7.88 15.52
C ILE A 157 13.75 -7.72 16.63
N VAL A 158 13.23 -8.83 17.16
CA VAL A 158 12.27 -8.86 18.27
C VAL A 158 12.97 -9.42 19.50
N ASN A 159 12.93 -8.68 20.59
CA ASN A 159 13.46 -9.09 21.89
C ASN A 159 12.29 -9.39 22.83
N GLU A 160 12.01 -10.67 23.03
CA GLU A 160 11.09 -11.19 24.04
C GLU A 160 11.86 -11.66 25.28
N PRO A 161 11.21 -11.84 26.44
CA PRO A 161 11.84 -12.46 27.59
C PRO A 161 12.56 -13.77 27.21
N ASN A 162 13.87 -13.81 27.47
CA ASN A 162 14.76 -14.94 27.21
C ASN A 162 14.96 -15.31 25.73
N THR A 163 14.42 -14.56 24.77
CA THR A 163 14.44 -14.94 23.34
C THR A 163 14.67 -13.73 22.43
N LEU A 164 15.65 -13.86 21.54
CA LEU A 164 15.91 -12.92 20.46
C LEU A 164 15.44 -13.52 19.14
N SER A 165 14.68 -12.78 18.34
CA SER A 165 14.11 -13.27 17.08
C SER A 165 14.44 -12.37 15.90
N PHE A 166 14.79 -12.98 14.78
CA PHE A 166 15.05 -12.31 13.51
C PHE A 166 13.90 -12.60 12.56
N VAL A 167 13.28 -11.56 12.01
CA VAL A 167 12.07 -11.67 11.17
C VAL A 167 12.37 -11.19 9.76
N ARG A 168 12.11 -12.06 8.80
CA ARG A 168 12.20 -11.81 7.36
C ARG A 168 10.96 -12.33 6.65
N GLY A 169 10.73 -11.90 5.42
CA GLY A 169 9.66 -12.47 4.61
C GLY A 169 9.56 -11.87 3.22
N ASP A 170 8.51 -12.27 2.52
CA ASP A 170 8.12 -11.80 1.20
C ASP A 170 6.62 -11.45 1.19
N GLU A 171 5.98 -11.47 0.01
CA GLU A 171 4.54 -11.20 -0.12
C GLU A 171 3.66 -12.34 0.40
N ASP A 172 4.17 -13.57 0.44
CA ASP A 172 3.44 -14.80 0.74
C ASP A 172 3.70 -15.35 2.15
N TRP A 173 4.92 -15.16 2.66
CA TRP A 173 5.40 -15.79 3.89
C TRP A 173 6.15 -14.83 4.79
N MET A 174 5.93 -14.99 6.10
CA MET A 174 6.78 -14.47 7.15
C MET A 174 7.52 -15.64 7.81
N TYR A 175 8.85 -15.54 7.85
CA TYR A 175 9.73 -16.49 8.50
C TYR A 175 10.43 -15.85 9.69
N ILE A 176 10.53 -16.61 10.78
CA ILE A 176 11.19 -16.14 12.00
C ILE A 176 12.19 -17.18 12.46
N VAL A 177 13.38 -16.72 12.83
CA VAL A 177 14.36 -17.53 13.58
C VAL A 177 14.54 -16.92 14.95
N SER A 178 14.11 -17.66 15.98
CA SER A 178 14.30 -17.29 17.37
C SER A 178 15.45 -18.08 17.98
N ILE A 179 16.20 -17.45 18.86
CA ILE A 179 17.30 -18.03 19.63
C ILE A 179 17.23 -17.53 21.07
N ASP A 180 17.72 -18.30 22.05
CA ASP A 180 17.85 -17.80 23.42
C ASP A 180 18.69 -16.49 23.43
N ASN A 181 18.26 -15.47 24.17
CA ASN A 181 18.91 -14.16 24.15
C ASN A 181 20.34 -14.17 24.74
N GLU A 182 20.71 -15.21 25.50
CA GLU A 182 22.05 -15.47 26.02
C GLU A 182 22.93 -16.29 25.05
N TYR A 183 22.56 -16.40 23.76
CA TYR A 183 23.26 -17.24 22.76
C TYR A 183 24.77 -17.01 22.62
N LYS A 184 25.26 -15.83 23.04
CA LYS A 184 26.68 -15.46 22.98
C LYS A 184 27.52 -16.25 23.99
N THR A 185 26.94 -16.63 25.13
CA THR A 185 27.59 -17.41 26.19
C THR A 185 27.15 -18.86 26.19
N LEU A 186 25.97 -19.16 25.64
CA LEU A 186 25.47 -20.54 25.53
C LEU A 186 26.15 -21.29 24.37
N GLU A 187 26.69 -22.47 24.69
CA GLU A 187 27.23 -23.39 23.68
C GLU A 187 26.10 -23.87 22.75
N ASN A 188 25.01 -24.35 23.34
CA ASN A 188 23.85 -24.93 22.67
C ASN A 188 22.56 -24.15 23.01
N PRO A 189 22.39 -22.92 22.49
CA PRO A 189 21.17 -22.15 22.71
C PRO A 189 19.98 -22.82 22.00
N ARG A 190 18.79 -22.68 22.58
CA ARG A 190 17.57 -23.12 21.90
C ARG A 190 17.33 -22.27 20.66
N ILE A 191 17.02 -22.94 19.56
CA ILE A 191 16.66 -22.32 18.28
C ILE A 191 15.26 -22.79 17.90
N ILE A 192 14.41 -21.85 17.47
CA ILE A 192 13.07 -22.14 16.97
C ILE A 192 12.89 -21.45 15.63
N MET A 193 12.44 -22.20 14.65
CA MET A 193 12.09 -21.69 13.33
C MET A 193 10.58 -21.65 13.17
N TYR A 194 10.08 -20.56 12.58
CA TYR A 194 8.65 -20.36 12.35
C TYR A 194 8.37 -20.05 10.88
N ALA A 195 7.20 -20.46 10.41
CA ALA A 195 6.66 -20.03 9.14
C ALA A 195 5.18 -19.69 9.26
N PHE A 196 4.83 -18.50 8.79
CA PHE A 196 3.48 -17.95 8.79
C PHE A 196 3.10 -17.56 7.38
N LYS A 197 1.98 -18.06 6.88
CA LYS A 197 1.47 -17.69 5.56
C LYS A 197 0.69 -16.38 5.67
N ILE A 198 1.12 -15.34 4.95
CA ILE A 198 0.57 -13.97 5.06
C ILE A 198 -0.90 -13.91 4.62
N SER A 199 -1.32 -14.83 3.74
CA SER A 199 -2.71 -14.91 3.26
C SER A 199 -3.74 -15.29 4.33
N ILE A 200 -3.29 -15.78 5.49
CA ILE A 200 -4.16 -16.17 6.62
C ILE A 200 -3.82 -15.36 7.89
N SER A 201 -3.48 -14.08 7.71
CA SER A 201 -3.02 -13.15 8.76
C SER A 201 -3.96 -11.95 8.96
N GLY A 202 -4.03 -11.43 10.18
CA GLY A 202 -4.76 -10.20 10.52
C GLY A 202 -6.28 -10.31 10.63
N LYS A 203 -6.98 -9.18 10.43
CA LYS A 203 -8.43 -9.04 10.66
C LYS A 203 -9.34 -9.66 9.60
N ASP A 204 -8.80 -10.00 8.43
CA ASP A 204 -9.57 -10.58 7.33
C ASP A 204 -9.92 -12.07 7.56
N ILE A 205 -9.38 -12.67 8.63
CA ILE A 205 -9.71 -14.04 9.08
C ILE A 205 -11.07 -14.07 9.83
N PHE A 206 -11.60 -12.92 10.27
CA PHE A 206 -12.66 -12.85 11.29
C PHE A 206 -14.10 -13.16 10.83
N ASN A 207 -14.33 -13.71 9.64
CA ASN A 207 -15.66 -14.15 9.23
C ASN A 207 -15.82 -15.68 9.33
N THR A 208 -16.21 -16.12 10.53
CA THR A 208 -16.19 -17.50 11.05
C THR A 208 -17.16 -18.50 10.41
N GLU A 209 -17.88 -18.13 9.35
CA GLU A 209 -18.89 -18.99 8.69
C GLU A 209 -18.43 -19.69 7.40
N ASN A 210 -17.19 -19.50 6.95
CA ASN A 210 -16.81 -19.89 5.59
C ASN A 210 -15.56 -20.78 5.54
N SER A 211 -15.59 -21.80 4.68
CA SER A 211 -14.44 -22.68 4.40
C SER A 211 -13.27 -21.91 3.78
N ILE A 212 -12.03 -22.42 3.84
CA ILE A 212 -10.91 -21.75 3.14
C ILE A 212 -11.11 -21.83 1.62
N ASP A 213 -11.82 -22.81 1.08
CA ASP A 213 -12.25 -22.78 -0.33
C ASP A 213 -13.09 -21.53 -0.65
N ASP A 214 -13.96 -21.10 0.26
CA ASP A 214 -14.72 -19.86 0.12
C ASP A 214 -13.86 -18.62 0.41
N MET A 215 -12.85 -18.71 1.28
CA MET A 215 -11.89 -17.63 1.50
C MET A 215 -10.92 -17.47 0.32
N GLU A 216 -10.50 -18.57 -0.31
CA GLU A 216 -9.59 -18.60 -1.45
C GLU A 216 -10.38 -18.30 -2.72
N LYS A 217 -11.62 -18.77 -2.87
CA LYS A 217 -12.53 -18.24 -3.89
C LYS A 217 -12.81 -16.78 -3.67
N ARG A 218 -12.98 -16.29 -2.44
CA ARG A 218 -13.11 -14.84 -2.19
C ARG A 218 -11.79 -14.10 -2.36
N ARG A 219 -10.62 -14.69 -2.12
CA ARG A 219 -9.33 -14.07 -2.38
C ARG A 219 -9.07 -14.03 -3.87
N ILE A 220 -9.28 -15.12 -4.59
CA ILE A 220 -9.20 -15.21 -6.05
C ILE A 220 -10.25 -14.29 -6.67
N THR A 221 -11.49 -14.27 -6.18
CA THR A 221 -12.55 -13.36 -6.65
C THR A 221 -12.25 -11.92 -6.25
N ARG A 222 -11.73 -11.65 -5.05
CA ARG A 222 -11.33 -10.30 -4.63
C ARG A 222 -10.12 -9.82 -5.42
N VAL A 223 -9.10 -10.65 -5.64
CA VAL A 223 -7.90 -10.34 -6.43
C VAL A 223 -8.25 -10.26 -7.91
N ALA A 224 -9.12 -11.13 -8.42
CA ALA A 224 -9.62 -11.07 -9.79
C ALA A 224 -10.58 -9.90 -10.00
N ASN A 225 -11.42 -9.56 -9.01
CA ASN A 225 -12.25 -8.36 -9.03
C ASN A 225 -11.41 -7.12 -8.80
N GLU A 226 -10.40 -7.12 -7.94
CA GLU A 226 -9.46 -6.01 -7.75
C GLU A 226 -8.61 -5.82 -8.99
N LYS A 227 -8.23 -6.90 -9.67
CA LYS A 227 -7.52 -6.88 -10.95
C LYS A 227 -8.44 -6.42 -12.08
N ALA A 228 -9.64 -6.97 -12.20
CA ALA A 228 -10.64 -6.58 -13.19
C ALA A 228 -11.21 -5.17 -12.93
N GLU A 229 -11.28 -4.71 -11.68
CA GLU A 229 -11.70 -3.36 -11.29
C GLU A 229 -10.54 -2.38 -11.31
N LYS A 230 -9.28 -2.80 -11.09
CA LYS A 230 -8.10 -2.03 -11.52
C LYS A 230 -8.04 -1.93 -13.04
N GLU A 231 -8.53 -2.91 -13.78
CA GLU A 231 -8.63 -2.85 -15.24
C GLU A 231 -9.81 -1.96 -15.69
N LYS A 232 -10.95 -1.98 -15.00
CA LYS A 232 -12.12 -1.12 -15.29
C LYS A 232 -11.93 0.33 -14.81
N SER A 233 -11.41 0.51 -13.61
CA SER A 233 -11.18 1.79 -12.90
C SER A 233 -9.72 1.88 -12.39
N PRO A 234 -8.72 1.92 -13.29
CA PRO A 234 -7.28 1.94 -12.94
C PRO A 234 -6.83 3.16 -12.14
N LEU A 235 -7.72 4.15 -11.99
CA LEU A 235 -7.42 5.48 -11.48
C LEU A 235 -7.83 5.68 -10.02
N PHE A 236 -8.41 4.66 -9.37
CA PHE A 236 -8.96 4.80 -8.01
C PHE A 236 -7.89 4.82 -6.90
N HIS A 237 -8.05 5.74 -5.94
CA HIS A 237 -7.08 6.00 -4.88
C HIS A 237 -7.54 5.69 -3.46
N ASP A 238 -7.23 4.48 -2.99
CA ASP A 238 -7.73 3.95 -1.71
C ASP A 238 -7.20 4.66 -0.45
N PHE A 239 -5.98 5.20 -0.46
CA PHE A 239 -5.37 5.73 0.76
C PHE A 239 -5.79 7.17 1.08
N ARG A 240 -5.82 8.05 0.07
CA ARG A 240 -6.05 9.50 0.27
C ARG A 240 -7.54 9.86 0.38
N THR A 241 -8.43 9.10 -0.24
CA THR A 241 -9.86 9.44 -0.20
C THR A 241 -10.48 9.27 1.20
N ASP A 242 -9.98 8.34 2.01
CA ASP A 242 -10.44 8.17 3.39
C ASP A 242 -9.92 9.30 4.33
N GLU A 243 -8.89 10.06 3.94
CA GLU A 243 -8.42 11.22 4.71
C GLU A 243 -9.52 12.27 4.91
N ILE A 244 -10.49 12.34 3.99
CA ILE A 244 -11.68 13.19 4.12
C ILE A 244 -12.37 13.00 5.48
N ARG A 245 -12.52 11.76 5.95
CA ARG A 245 -13.18 11.47 7.25
C ARG A 245 -12.42 12.04 8.43
N GLU A 246 -11.09 12.03 8.37
CA GLU A 246 -10.26 12.54 9.45
C GLU A 246 -10.17 14.08 9.43
N LEU A 247 -10.06 14.68 8.24
CA LEU A 247 -10.10 16.13 8.09
C LEU A 247 -11.45 16.71 8.53
N LEU A 248 -12.56 16.03 8.22
CA LEU A 248 -13.90 16.45 8.65
C LEU A 248 -14.08 16.42 10.16
N LYS A 249 -13.49 15.43 10.87
CA LYS A 249 -13.49 15.39 12.34
C LYS A 249 -12.76 16.58 12.95
N GLU A 250 -11.68 17.03 12.33
CA GLU A 250 -10.99 18.24 12.76
C GLU A 250 -11.78 19.50 12.40
N LEU A 251 -12.40 19.54 11.22
CA LEU A 251 -13.16 20.68 10.73
C LEU A 251 -14.30 21.06 11.69
N VAL A 252 -15.07 20.08 12.17
CA VAL A 252 -16.20 20.30 13.09
C VAL A 252 -15.80 20.75 14.49
N MET A 253 -14.50 20.83 14.79
CA MET A 253 -14.01 21.40 16.04
C MET A 253 -13.74 22.91 15.94
N LYS A 254 -13.79 23.49 14.73
CA LYS A 254 -13.42 24.89 14.45
C LYS A 254 -14.63 25.72 13.98
N GLU A 255 -14.74 26.97 14.40
CA GLU A 255 -15.79 27.88 13.91
C GLU A 255 -15.53 28.34 12.47
N PRO A 256 -16.56 28.55 11.62
CA PRO A 256 -18.00 28.39 11.92
C PRO A 256 -18.53 26.96 11.76
N PHE A 257 -17.69 25.97 11.41
CA PHE A 257 -18.15 24.60 11.13
C PHE A 257 -18.61 23.83 12.36
N LYS A 258 -18.12 24.20 13.54
CA LYS A 258 -18.54 23.61 14.82
C LYS A 258 -20.04 23.71 15.05
N SER A 259 -20.67 24.79 14.60
CA SER A 259 -22.11 25.05 14.73
C SER A 259 -22.93 24.63 13.50
N ASN A 260 -22.31 24.05 12.46
CA ASN A 260 -22.99 23.61 11.24
C ASN A 260 -23.60 22.20 11.41
N GLN A 261 -24.89 22.17 11.74
CA GLN A 261 -25.64 20.91 11.92
C GLN A 261 -25.76 20.08 10.64
N GLU A 262 -25.84 20.72 9.47
CA GLU A 262 -25.97 20.00 8.20
C GLU A 262 -24.67 19.26 7.85
N LEU A 263 -23.53 19.89 8.11
CA LEU A 263 -22.22 19.26 7.98
C LEU A 263 -22.11 18.02 8.88
N GLN A 264 -22.57 18.11 10.14
CA GLN A 264 -22.55 16.97 11.06
C GLN A 264 -23.38 15.79 10.52
N LYS A 265 -24.58 16.03 9.99
CA LYS A 265 -25.40 14.97 9.36
C LYS A 265 -24.71 14.30 8.18
N HIS A 266 -23.99 15.07 7.37
CA HIS A 266 -23.21 14.50 6.26
C HIS A 266 -22.02 13.67 6.75
N ILE A 267 -21.36 14.08 7.84
CA ILE A 267 -20.24 13.34 8.45
C ILE A 267 -20.69 12.04 9.10
N GLU A 268 -21.83 12.04 9.81
CA GLU A 268 -22.37 10.84 10.48
C GLU A 268 -22.63 9.70 9.49
N LYS A 269 -22.98 10.04 8.25
CA LYS A 269 -23.17 9.06 7.16
C LYS A 269 -21.86 8.43 6.68
N LEU A 270 -20.70 9.00 7.00
CA LEU A 270 -19.37 8.42 6.74
C LEU A 270 -18.97 7.47 7.88
N ASP A 271 -19.79 6.48 8.15
CA ASP A 271 -19.66 5.52 9.26
C ASP A 271 -18.58 4.47 9.01
N THR A 272 -18.34 4.10 7.75
CA THR A 272 -17.31 3.14 7.34
C THR A 272 -16.15 3.82 6.61
N LYS A 273 -15.03 3.09 6.49
CA LYS A 273 -13.85 3.55 5.75
C LYS A 273 -14.23 3.79 4.28
N ILE A 274 -13.87 4.95 3.71
CA ILE A 274 -14.10 5.22 2.29
C ILE A 274 -13.09 4.40 1.48
N THR A 275 -13.61 3.65 0.51
CA THR A 275 -12.88 2.77 -0.39
C THR A 275 -13.49 2.85 -1.79
N ARG A 276 -12.84 2.23 -2.79
CA ARG A 276 -13.42 2.12 -4.14
C ARG A 276 -14.81 1.51 -4.18
N PHE A 277 -15.11 0.64 -3.22
CA PHE A 277 -16.30 -0.19 -3.26
C PHE A 277 -17.56 0.51 -2.72
N ASN A 278 -17.39 1.47 -1.80
CA ASN A 278 -18.49 2.20 -1.15
C ASN A 278 -18.50 3.70 -1.49
N LEU A 279 -17.58 4.18 -2.32
CA LEU A 279 -17.52 5.58 -2.78
C LEU A 279 -18.85 6.07 -3.38
N LYS A 280 -19.54 5.19 -4.13
CA LYS A 280 -20.86 5.48 -4.71
C LYS A 280 -21.91 5.82 -3.65
N ASP A 281 -21.79 5.25 -2.45
CA ASP A 281 -22.73 5.44 -1.35
C ASP A 281 -22.53 6.81 -0.69
N TYR A 282 -21.42 7.49 -1.01
CA TYR A 282 -21.01 8.77 -0.44
C TYR A 282 -21.01 9.94 -1.43
N ALA A 283 -21.49 9.75 -2.67
CA ALA A 283 -21.49 10.77 -3.70
C ALA A 283 -22.25 12.06 -3.27
N ALA A 284 -23.35 11.93 -2.53
CA ALA A 284 -24.09 13.08 -2.02
C ALA A 284 -23.28 13.89 -0.99
N GLN A 285 -22.51 13.19 -0.14
CA GLN A 285 -21.65 13.78 0.88
C GLN A 285 -20.49 14.52 0.22
N PHE A 286 -19.82 13.92 -0.77
CA PHE A 286 -18.75 14.60 -1.51
C PHE A 286 -19.27 15.86 -2.22
N ASN A 287 -20.44 15.80 -2.86
CA ASN A 287 -21.03 16.99 -3.48
C ASN A 287 -21.32 18.08 -2.45
N TYR A 288 -21.82 17.73 -1.26
CA TYR A 288 -22.01 18.68 -0.18
C TYR A 288 -20.68 19.30 0.27
N PHE A 289 -19.63 18.49 0.46
CA PHE A 289 -18.31 18.98 0.90
C PHE A 289 -17.68 19.99 -0.06
N LEU A 290 -17.95 19.88 -1.37
CA LEU A 290 -17.51 20.89 -2.35
C LEU A 290 -18.13 22.27 -2.12
N THR A 291 -19.29 22.35 -1.45
CA THR A 291 -19.99 23.62 -1.18
C THR A 291 -19.53 24.32 0.10
N LEU A 292 -18.65 23.68 0.90
CA LEU A 292 -18.19 24.24 2.15
C LEU A 292 -17.40 25.54 1.92
N ASN A 293 -17.74 26.57 2.69
CA ASN A 293 -17.10 27.86 2.59
C ASN A 293 -15.92 27.98 3.56
N PHE A 294 -14.70 27.91 3.03
CA PHE A 294 -13.46 28.06 3.79
C PHE A 294 -12.93 29.51 3.81
N SER A 295 -13.70 30.52 3.40
CA SER A 295 -13.25 31.91 3.33
C SER A 295 -12.74 32.46 4.67
N THR A 296 -13.24 31.95 5.80
CA THR A 296 -12.80 32.32 7.16
C THR A 296 -11.49 31.66 7.58
N PHE A 297 -11.04 30.63 6.87
CA PHE A 297 -9.87 29.82 7.17
C PHE A 297 -8.65 30.18 6.31
N LYS A 298 -8.85 30.84 5.17
CA LYS A 298 -7.75 31.20 4.26
C LYS A 298 -6.92 32.34 4.84
N LYS A 299 -5.92 32.00 5.66
CA LYS A 299 -4.91 32.94 6.18
C LYS A 299 -3.52 32.51 5.68
N LYS A 300 -2.71 33.48 5.24
CA LYS A 300 -1.30 33.22 4.96
C LYS A 300 -0.63 32.65 6.22
N ASP A 301 0.21 31.63 6.04
CA ASP A 301 1.11 31.04 7.05
C ASP A 301 0.51 30.03 8.05
N GLN A 302 -0.69 29.48 7.81
CA GLN A 302 -1.29 28.44 8.68
C GLN A 302 -1.43 27.08 7.97
N PHE A 303 -0.33 26.32 7.92
CA PHE A 303 -0.24 25.01 7.25
C PHE A 303 -1.33 24.01 7.68
N GLU A 304 -1.65 23.90 8.97
CA GLU A 304 -2.71 22.98 9.45
C GLU A 304 -4.11 23.38 8.96
N ILE A 305 -4.33 24.66 8.68
CA ILE A 305 -5.59 25.16 8.14
C ILE A 305 -5.66 24.92 6.63
N ASN A 306 -4.52 24.96 5.95
CA ASN A 306 -4.41 24.60 4.54
C ASN A 306 -4.73 23.11 4.30
N GLU A 307 -4.35 22.21 5.22
CA GLU A 307 -4.72 20.79 5.13
C GLU A 307 -6.25 20.56 5.12
N LEU A 308 -7.04 21.41 5.79
CA LEU A 308 -8.50 21.32 5.78
C LEU A 308 -9.12 21.72 4.44
N LEU A 309 -8.46 22.60 3.67
CA LEU A 309 -8.90 22.99 2.33
C LEU A 309 -8.90 21.78 1.37
N ASN A 310 -8.07 20.77 1.66
CA ASN A 310 -8.01 19.54 0.88
C ASN A 310 -9.28 18.69 0.95
N ILE A 311 -10.22 18.97 1.85
CA ILE A 311 -11.54 18.31 1.85
C ILE A 311 -12.23 18.51 0.49
N GLN A 312 -12.18 19.72 -0.08
CA GLN A 312 -12.80 19.99 -1.38
C GLN A 312 -12.02 19.32 -2.51
N HIS A 313 -10.69 19.40 -2.48
CA HIS A 313 -9.82 18.73 -3.45
C HIS A 313 -10.10 17.22 -3.51
N LEU A 314 -10.02 16.55 -2.36
CA LEU A 314 -10.22 15.11 -2.24
C LEU A 314 -11.65 14.71 -2.58
N SER A 315 -12.65 15.55 -2.25
CA SER A 315 -14.05 15.29 -2.62
C SER A 315 -14.28 15.40 -4.13
N ALA A 316 -13.65 16.37 -4.80
CA ALA A 316 -13.72 16.49 -6.25
C ALA A 316 -13.05 15.29 -6.91
N HIS A 317 -11.89 14.88 -6.40
CA HIS A 317 -11.18 13.70 -6.88
C HIS A 317 -11.99 12.41 -6.69
N ALA A 318 -12.58 12.23 -5.50
CA ALA A 318 -13.49 11.13 -5.18
C ALA A 318 -14.70 11.09 -6.13
N LEU A 319 -15.31 12.23 -6.44
CA LEU A 319 -16.40 12.30 -7.40
C LEU A 319 -15.93 11.94 -8.82
N ALA A 320 -14.74 12.36 -9.23
CA ALA A 320 -14.19 11.97 -10.52
C ALA A 320 -14.05 10.44 -10.62
N ASP A 321 -13.43 9.83 -9.61
CA ASP A 321 -13.28 8.37 -9.49
C ASP A 321 -14.63 7.63 -9.48
N TYR A 322 -15.63 8.22 -8.81
CA TYR A 322 -17.00 7.71 -8.82
C TYR A 322 -17.56 7.69 -10.24
N TYR A 323 -17.46 8.79 -10.97
CA TYR A 323 -17.98 8.86 -12.33
C TYR A 323 -17.21 7.97 -13.32
N VAL A 324 -15.90 7.78 -13.13
CA VAL A 324 -15.13 6.76 -13.86
C VAL A 324 -15.73 5.37 -13.64
N SER A 325 -16.05 5.01 -12.40
CA SER A 325 -16.65 3.70 -12.06
C SER A 325 -18.03 3.49 -12.70
N GLN A 326 -18.76 4.57 -12.95
CA GLN A 326 -20.07 4.54 -13.61
C GLN A 326 -19.97 4.61 -15.15
N GLY A 327 -18.75 4.70 -15.71
CA GLY A 327 -18.54 4.91 -17.15
C GLY A 327 -18.94 6.31 -17.64
N ASN A 328 -19.20 7.25 -16.73
CA ASN A 328 -19.56 8.63 -17.07
C ASN A 328 -18.31 9.51 -17.15
N TYR A 329 -17.55 9.31 -18.22
CA TYR A 329 -16.23 9.91 -18.37
C TYR A 329 -16.25 11.43 -18.51
N ASP A 330 -17.31 12.04 -19.04
CA ASP A 330 -17.42 13.50 -19.12
C ASP A 330 -17.59 14.15 -17.74
N GLN A 331 -18.39 13.55 -16.87
CA GLN A 331 -18.48 14.00 -15.48
C GLN A 331 -17.15 13.80 -14.76
N ALA A 332 -16.48 12.67 -14.98
CA ALA A 332 -15.14 12.45 -14.42
C ALA A 332 -14.15 13.55 -14.83
N VAL A 333 -14.09 13.89 -16.11
CA VAL A 333 -13.25 14.98 -16.63
C VAL A 333 -13.59 16.32 -15.96
N ALA A 334 -14.87 16.63 -15.78
CA ALA A 334 -15.28 17.86 -15.10
C ALA A 334 -14.77 17.91 -13.66
N PHE A 335 -14.91 16.83 -12.89
CA PHE A 335 -14.47 16.78 -11.50
C PHE A 335 -12.94 16.74 -11.34
N TYR A 336 -12.21 16.07 -12.23
CA TYR A 336 -10.75 16.16 -12.26
C TYR A 336 -10.27 17.61 -12.52
N LYS A 337 -10.92 18.34 -13.43
CA LYS A 337 -10.62 19.77 -13.66
C LYS A 337 -10.94 20.63 -12.43
N LYS A 338 -12.04 20.34 -11.72
CA LYS A 338 -12.34 20.99 -10.44
C LYS A 338 -11.24 20.76 -9.41
N ALA A 339 -10.76 19.52 -9.26
CA ALA A 339 -9.66 19.19 -8.35
C ALA A 339 -8.34 19.89 -8.74
N ALA A 340 -8.09 20.12 -10.03
CA ALA A 340 -6.89 20.82 -10.49
C ALA A 340 -6.95 22.35 -10.29
N PHE A 341 -8.11 22.98 -10.51
CA PHE A 341 -8.20 24.44 -10.66
C PHE A 341 -9.11 25.13 -9.65
N GLU A 342 -10.26 24.55 -9.33
CA GLU A 342 -11.20 25.16 -8.37
C GLU A 342 -10.80 24.83 -6.93
N PHE A 343 -10.31 23.60 -6.70
CA PHE A 343 -9.91 23.07 -5.41
C PHE A 343 -8.50 22.48 -5.48
N PRO A 344 -7.47 23.28 -5.80
CA PRO A 344 -6.11 22.78 -5.91
C PRO A 344 -5.63 22.18 -4.59
N TYR A 345 -4.76 21.18 -4.68
CA TYR A 345 -4.23 20.51 -3.50
C TYR A 345 -3.29 21.42 -2.70
N GLU A 346 -3.57 21.58 -1.42
CA GLU A 346 -2.85 22.46 -0.51
C GLU A 346 -1.83 21.66 0.30
N VAL A 347 -0.54 21.82 -0.04
CA VAL A 347 0.59 21.12 0.60
C VAL A 347 1.83 22.00 0.71
N SER A 348 2.69 21.71 1.69
CA SER A 348 3.94 22.45 1.94
C SER A 348 5.04 22.12 0.92
N SER A 349 4.93 20.97 0.26
CA SER A 349 5.89 20.48 -0.72
C SER A 349 5.37 20.68 -2.14
N GLY A 350 6.02 21.57 -2.90
CA GLY A 350 5.74 21.75 -4.33
C GLY A 350 5.86 20.44 -5.11
N THR A 351 6.81 19.57 -4.76
CA THR A 351 6.93 18.23 -5.37
C THR A 351 5.71 17.35 -5.13
N THR A 352 5.08 17.45 -3.96
CA THR A 352 3.86 16.67 -3.65
C THR A 352 2.64 17.21 -4.40
N PHE A 353 2.55 18.54 -4.54
CA PHE A 353 1.54 19.19 -5.37
C PHE A 353 1.68 18.77 -6.84
N ILE A 354 2.89 18.85 -7.40
CA ILE A 354 3.16 18.45 -8.78
C ILE A 354 2.82 16.98 -9.02
N LYS A 355 3.19 16.08 -8.11
CA LYS A 355 2.81 14.65 -8.20
C LYS A 355 1.30 14.44 -8.27
N ASP A 356 0.53 15.22 -7.50
CA ASP A 356 -0.92 15.15 -7.54
C ASP A 356 -1.49 15.67 -8.88
N MET A 357 -0.97 16.80 -9.37
CA MET A 357 -1.35 17.37 -10.67
C MET A 357 -1.01 16.45 -11.85
N GLU A 358 0.20 15.88 -11.88
CA GLU A 358 0.61 14.90 -12.89
C GLU A 358 -0.35 13.71 -12.93
N ARG A 359 -0.81 13.30 -11.76
CA ARG A 359 -1.76 12.21 -11.65
C ARG A 359 -3.13 12.59 -12.20
N ILE A 360 -3.64 13.76 -11.83
CA ILE A 360 -4.90 14.29 -12.38
C ILE A 360 -4.82 14.42 -13.91
N ILE A 361 -3.69 14.89 -14.47
CA ILE A 361 -3.48 14.98 -15.92
C ILE A 361 -3.51 13.58 -16.55
N TYR A 362 -2.87 12.60 -15.93
CA TYR A 362 -2.90 11.23 -16.42
C TYR A 362 -4.32 10.64 -16.37
N ASP A 363 -5.05 10.88 -15.29
CA ASP A 363 -6.43 10.41 -15.12
C ASP A 363 -7.40 11.11 -16.09
N LEU A 364 -7.17 12.40 -16.37
CA LEU A 364 -7.84 13.17 -17.42
C LEU A 364 -7.60 12.57 -18.80
N SER A 365 -6.35 12.19 -19.11
CA SER A 365 -6.01 11.62 -20.42
C SER A 365 -6.81 10.34 -20.70
N LYS A 366 -6.88 9.43 -19.72
CA LYS A 366 -7.63 8.18 -19.85
C LYS A 366 -9.13 8.41 -19.90
N SER A 367 -9.64 9.32 -19.09
CA SER A 367 -11.07 9.65 -19.09
C SER A 367 -11.48 10.28 -20.42
N CYS A 368 -10.69 11.20 -20.96
CA CYS A 368 -10.92 11.77 -22.30
C CYS A 368 -10.88 10.69 -23.39
N TYR A 369 -9.91 9.77 -23.33
CA TYR A 369 -9.80 8.69 -24.32
C TYR A 369 -11.04 7.79 -24.28
N LYS A 370 -11.46 7.35 -23.08
CA LYS A 370 -12.67 6.53 -22.91
C LYS A 370 -13.96 7.27 -23.26
N ALA A 371 -13.99 8.61 -23.17
CA ALA A 371 -15.09 9.45 -23.65
C ALA A 371 -15.09 9.67 -25.17
N GLY A 372 -14.13 9.11 -25.92
CA GLY A 372 -13.96 9.35 -27.36
C GLY A 372 -13.32 10.70 -27.71
N ARG A 373 -12.86 11.47 -26.72
CA ARG A 373 -12.20 12.78 -26.87
C ARG A 373 -10.68 12.59 -27.06
N LYS A 374 -10.32 11.90 -28.14
CA LYS A 374 -8.95 11.40 -28.40
C LYS A 374 -7.90 12.51 -28.47
N ASP A 375 -8.19 13.61 -29.17
CA ASP A 375 -7.25 14.74 -29.28
C ASP A 375 -6.92 15.38 -27.92
N GLU A 376 -7.91 15.46 -27.01
CA GLU A 376 -7.66 15.92 -25.63
C GLU A 376 -6.83 14.92 -24.83
N ALA A 377 -7.09 13.62 -25.00
CA ALA A 377 -6.31 12.57 -24.37
C ALA A 377 -4.84 12.64 -24.79
N TYR A 378 -4.58 12.81 -26.09
CA TYR A 378 -3.23 13.00 -26.62
C TYR A 378 -2.58 14.25 -26.05
N GLY A 379 -3.30 15.37 -26.03
CA GLY A 379 -2.81 16.61 -25.43
C GLY A 379 -2.39 16.44 -23.97
N TYR A 380 -3.19 15.77 -23.13
CA TYR A 380 -2.81 15.53 -21.74
C TYR A 380 -1.60 14.61 -21.57
N LEU A 381 -1.48 13.54 -22.38
CA LEU A 381 -0.29 12.69 -22.37
C LEU A 381 0.96 13.45 -22.83
N LEU A 382 0.84 14.28 -23.87
CA LEU A 382 1.92 15.17 -24.32
C LEU A 382 2.33 16.15 -23.21
N GLY A 383 1.38 16.68 -22.45
CA GLY A 383 1.65 17.52 -21.29
C GLY A 383 2.56 16.84 -20.25
N LEU A 384 2.34 15.55 -20.00
CA LEU A 384 3.21 14.75 -19.12
C LEU A 384 4.56 14.43 -19.75
N ILE A 385 4.62 14.25 -21.08
CA ILE A 385 5.87 13.96 -21.77
C ILE A 385 6.79 15.19 -21.82
N ILE A 386 6.22 16.40 -21.89
CA ILE A 386 6.98 17.66 -21.94
C ILE A 386 7.80 17.85 -20.67
N ASP A 387 7.18 17.71 -19.50
CA ASP A 387 7.87 17.97 -18.23
C ASP A 387 7.21 17.28 -17.03
N SER A 388 7.28 15.93 -17.00
CA SER A 388 6.89 15.13 -15.84
C SER A 388 8.10 14.54 -15.11
N GLN A 389 8.00 14.48 -13.77
CA GLN A 389 8.95 13.85 -12.87
C GLN A 389 8.74 12.33 -12.75
N ASN A 390 7.52 11.83 -12.91
CA ASN A 390 7.18 10.44 -12.57
C ASN A 390 6.41 9.70 -13.66
N ASN A 391 5.78 10.41 -14.60
CA ASN A 391 4.82 9.83 -15.54
C ASN A 391 5.26 9.89 -17.01
N GLU A 392 6.43 10.43 -17.35
CA GLU A 392 6.90 10.54 -18.74
C GLU A 392 6.92 9.18 -19.47
N THR A 393 7.56 8.16 -18.88
CA THR A 393 7.65 6.81 -19.48
C THR A 393 6.27 6.19 -19.68
N LEU A 394 5.39 6.32 -18.67
CA LEU A 394 4.04 5.77 -18.73
C LEU A 394 3.18 6.50 -19.76
N ALA A 395 3.25 7.82 -19.81
CA ALA A 395 2.54 8.64 -20.77
C ALA A 395 3.01 8.37 -22.21
N THR A 396 4.32 8.21 -22.42
CA THR A 396 4.91 7.84 -23.71
C THR A 396 4.38 6.49 -24.17
N LYS A 397 4.37 5.48 -23.29
CA LYS A 397 3.87 4.14 -23.60
C LYS A 397 2.39 4.19 -24.00
N ASP A 398 1.56 4.87 -23.22
CA ASP A 398 0.13 4.96 -23.49
C ASP A 398 -0.18 5.74 -24.76
N LEU A 399 0.56 6.83 -25.03
CA LEU A 399 0.42 7.60 -26.26
C LEU A 399 0.74 6.74 -27.47
N LYS A 400 1.89 6.03 -27.48
CA LYS A 400 2.23 5.08 -28.56
C LYS A 400 1.14 4.03 -28.78
N SER A 401 0.61 3.48 -27.69
CA SER A 401 -0.48 2.51 -27.74
C SER A 401 -1.73 3.09 -28.41
N TYR A 402 -2.13 4.31 -28.05
CA TYR A 402 -3.28 4.96 -28.67
C TYR A 402 -3.06 5.30 -30.14
N LEU A 403 -1.89 5.84 -30.51
CA LEU A 403 -1.57 6.13 -31.91
C LEU A 403 -1.66 4.87 -32.77
N LEU A 404 -1.14 3.75 -32.28
CA LEU A 404 -1.20 2.47 -32.96
C LEU A 404 -2.65 1.96 -33.07
N HIS A 405 -3.41 2.00 -31.97
CA HIS A 405 -4.80 1.55 -31.95
C HIS A 405 -5.70 2.34 -32.91
N GLU A 406 -5.48 3.66 -32.96
CA GLU A 406 -6.25 4.60 -33.78
C GLU A 406 -5.74 4.73 -35.21
N LYS A 407 -4.61 4.07 -35.53
CA LYS A 407 -3.94 4.13 -36.84
C LYS A 407 -3.65 5.57 -37.27
N GLU A 408 -3.17 6.38 -36.33
CA GLU A 408 -2.76 7.76 -36.57
C GLU A 408 -1.58 7.81 -37.56
N ASP A 409 -1.55 8.83 -38.41
CA ASP A 409 -0.42 9.08 -39.31
C ASP A 409 0.69 9.79 -38.51
N ASN A 410 1.81 9.09 -38.32
CA ASN A 410 2.94 9.58 -37.52
C ASN A 410 3.49 10.92 -38.02
N ARG A 411 3.59 11.13 -39.35
CA ARG A 411 4.13 12.37 -39.92
C ARG A 411 3.17 13.53 -39.71
N LYS A 412 1.87 13.31 -39.90
CA LYS A 412 0.85 14.31 -39.61
C LYS A 412 0.81 14.65 -38.13
N PHE A 413 0.90 13.64 -37.26
CA PHE A 413 0.90 13.83 -35.82
C PHE A 413 2.15 14.61 -35.36
N ALA A 414 3.34 14.32 -35.90
CA ALA A 414 4.54 15.12 -35.66
C ALA A 414 4.35 16.59 -36.03
N ALA A 415 3.73 16.87 -37.20
CA ALA A 415 3.43 18.23 -37.61
C ALA A 415 2.37 18.93 -36.73
N ASP A 416 1.37 18.18 -36.23
CA ASP A 416 0.41 18.66 -35.24
C ASP A 416 1.12 19.01 -33.92
N LEU A 417 2.04 18.17 -33.46
CA LEU A 417 2.83 18.37 -32.26
C LEU A 417 3.71 19.63 -32.39
N ASP A 418 4.44 19.79 -33.49
CA ASP A 418 5.25 20.99 -33.74
C ASP A 418 4.42 22.28 -33.72
N ARG A 419 3.19 22.24 -34.23
CA ARG A 419 2.26 23.39 -34.13
C ARG A 419 1.83 23.63 -32.69
N ALA A 420 1.47 22.57 -31.97
CA ALA A 420 1.02 22.65 -30.59
C ALA A 420 2.09 23.26 -29.68
N MET A 421 3.35 22.89 -29.85
CA MET A 421 4.45 23.37 -29.01
C MET A 421 4.75 24.87 -29.18
N LYS A 422 4.28 25.50 -30.27
CA LYS A 422 4.36 26.95 -30.48
C LYS A 422 3.27 27.73 -29.73
N THR A 423 2.30 27.02 -29.14
CA THR A 423 1.16 27.62 -28.44
C THR A 423 1.29 27.56 -26.92
N ILE A 424 2.40 27.03 -26.39
CA ILE A 424 2.64 26.94 -24.95
C ILE A 424 2.66 28.36 -24.36
N LYS A 425 1.85 28.58 -23.33
CA LYS A 425 1.77 29.84 -22.59
C LYS A 425 1.45 29.57 -21.11
N PRO A 426 1.91 30.42 -20.17
CA PRO A 426 1.50 30.34 -18.78
C PRO A 426 -0.02 30.49 -18.65
N SER A 427 -0.62 29.71 -17.76
CA SER A 427 -2.03 29.86 -17.36
C SER A 427 -2.21 31.08 -16.45
N ALA A 428 -3.47 31.52 -16.30
CA ALA A 428 -3.82 32.65 -15.43
C ALA A 428 -3.42 32.45 -13.94
N ASN A 429 -3.26 31.21 -13.49
CA ASN A 429 -2.82 30.89 -12.12
C ASN A 429 -1.29 31.01 -11.93
N GLY A 430 -0.50 31.21 -12.99
CA GLY A 430 0.96 31.37 -12.91
C GLY A 430 1.77 30.11 -12.59
N TYR A 431 1.12 29.00 -12.22
CA TYR A 431 1.77 27.74 -11.81
C TYR A 431 1.64 26.60 -12.84
N SER A 432 0.75 26.77 -13.82
CA SER A 432 0.54 25.82 -14.91
C SER A 432 0.77 26.48 -16.26
N PHE A 433 0.95 25.64 -17.27
CA PHE A 433 1.05 26.06 -18.66
C PHE A 433 -0.06 25.40 -19.47
N THR A 434 -0.51 26.07 -20.52
CA THR A 434 -1.49 25.57 -21.48
C THR A 434 -0.90 25.53 -22.87
N PHE A 435 -1.39 24.61 -23.69
CA PHE A 435 -1.12 24.56 -25.13
C PHE A 435 -2.32 23.97 -25.88
N ILE A 436 -2.35 24.20 -27.19
CA ILE A 436 -3.44 23.80 -28.07
C ILE A 436 -2.97 22.65 -28.96
N PHE A 437 -3.52 21.45 -28.76
CA PHE A 437 -3.31 20.30 -29.64
C PHE A 437 -4.60 20.02 -30.42
N ARG A 438 -4.55 20.10 -31.76
CA ARG A 438 -5.72 19.90 -32.65
C ARG A 438 -6.99 20.65 -32.17
N ASN A 439 -6.85 21.95 -31.89
CA ASN A 439 -7.91 22.84 -31.39
C ASN A 439 -8.43 22.52 -29.98
N LYS A 440 -7.74 21.66 -29.23
CA LYS A 440 -8.05 21.35 -27.84
C LYS A 440 -7.03 21.99 -26.92
N GLU A 441 -7.49 22.87 -26.04
CA GLU A 441 -6.64 23.44 -25.01
C GLU A 441 -6.47 22.44 -23.86
N VAL A 442 -5.23 22.12 -23.56
CA VAL A 442 -4.81 21.21 -22.49
C VAL A 442 -3.78 21.92 -21.62
N PHE A 443 -3.53 21.39 -20.42
CA PHE A 443 -2.61 21.97 -19.46
C PHE A 443 -1.58 20.97 -18.95
N PHE A 444 -0.45 21.48 -18.48
CA PHE A 444 0.57 20.73 -17.76
C PHE A 444 1.18 21.57 -16.63
N TYR A 445 1.85 20.91 -15.69
CA TYR A 445 2.43 21.52 -14.50
C TYR A 445 3.93 21.16 -14.43
N PRO A 446 4.83 22.06 -14.87
CA PRO A 446 6.25 21.82 -14.78
C PRO A 446 6.75 21.99 -13.34
N LEU A 447 7.79 21.24 -12.96
CA LEU A 447 8.44 21.41 -11.65
C LEU A 447 9.12 22.78 -11.53
N MET A 448 9.74 23.23 -12.61
CA MET A 448 10.35 24.56 -12.74
C MET A 448 9.92 25.17 -14.07
N ALA A 449 9.50 26.43 -14.03
CA ALA A 449 9.17 27.16 -15.25
C ALA A 449 10.42 27.30 -16.13
N LYS A 450 10.30 26.91 -17.40
CA LYS A 450 11.34 27.02 -18.43
C LYS A 450 10.87 27.96 -19.53
N SER A 451 11.80 28.36 -20.40
CA SER A 451 11.49 29.08 -21.63
C SER A 451 10.69 28.20 -22.61
N LEU A 452 10.02 28.84 -23.55
CA LEU A 452 9.28 28.15 -24.61
C LEU A 452 10.20 27.24 -25.43
N GLU A 453 11.39 27.73 -25.75
CA GLU A 453 12.43 27.03 -26.50
C GLU A 453 12.88 25.77 -25.77
N GLU A 454 13.01 25.82 -24.44
CA GLU A 454 13.37 24.65 -23.64
C GLU A 454 12.29 23.57 -23.67
N TYR A 455 11.00 23.92 -23.53
CA TYR A 455 9.92 22.94 -23.65
C TYR A 455 9.85 22.33 -25.06
N GLN A 456 10.06 23.15 -26.10
CA GLN A 456 10.15 22.69 -27.49
C GLN A 456 11.35 21.76 -27.71
N GLN A 457 12.46 21.97 -27.01
CA GLN A 457 13.61 21.09 -27.11
C GLN A 457 13.39 19.79 -26.33
N GLN A 458 12.78 19.83 -25.15
CA GLN A 458 12.45 18.64 -24.36
C GLN A 458 11.59 17.67 -25.16
N ILE A 459 10.53 18.16 -25.79
CA ILE A 459 9.66 17.30 -26.59
C ILE A 459 10.37 16.75 -27.83
N LYS A 460 11.24 17.52 -28.50
CA LYS A 460 12.03 17.02 -29.64
C LYS A 460 13.02 15.92 -29.25
N ASN A 461 13.53 15.98 -28.03
CA ASN A 461 14.45 14.98 -27.48
C ASN A 461 13.72 13.75 -26.93
N SER A 462 12.39 13.81 -26.78
CA SER A 462 11.60 12.74 -26.19
C SER A 462 11.51 11.49 -27.08
N GLU A 463 11.29 10.34 -26.45
CA GLU A 463 11.12 9.07 -27.13
C GLU A 463 9.92 9.07 -28.11
N ILE A 464 8.85 9.82 -27.79
CA ILE A 464 7.67 9.89 -28.67
C ILE A 464 7.99 10.65 -29.96
N TYR A 465 8.75 11.74 -29.91
CA TYR A 465 9.06 12.51 -31.11
C TYR A 465 9.94 11.72 -32.07
N ASN A 466 10.92 10.96 -31.53
CA ASN A 466 11.71 10.02 -32.31
C ASN A 466 10.83 8.93 -32.95
N TYR A 467 9.86 8.38 -32.22
CA TYR A 467 8.91 7.39 -32.77
C TYR A 467 8.05 7.94 -33.91
N LEU A 468 7.65 9.21 -33.84
CA LEU A 468 6.80 9.86 -34.84
C LEU A 468 7.54 10.25 -36.13
N THR A 469 8.86 10.38 -36.07
CA THR A 469 9.69 10.89 -37.18
C THR A 469 10.51 9.83 -37.89
N GLN A 470 10.48 8.58 -37.38
CA GLN A 470 10.88 7.37 -38.10
C GLN A 470 9.80 7.01 -39.14
#